data_AF-V2Y8K4-F1
#
_entry.id   AF-V2Y8K4-F1
#
_cell.length_a   1.000
_cell.length_b   1.000
_cell.length_c   1.000
_cell.angle_alpha   90.00
_cell.angle_beta   90.00
_cell.angle_gamma   90.00
#
_symmetry.space_group_name_H-M   'P 1'
#
loop_
_entity.id
_entity.type
_entity.pdbx_description
1 polymer ?
#
loop_
_entity_poly.entity_id
_entity_poly.type
_entity_poly.pdbx_seq_one_letter_code
_entity_poly.pdbx_strand_id
1 'polypeptide(L)'
;MNNKDIVKYFYEVIVSENLLDELSKYISEDCVQRTGEKEIFIGINGMKQHLVALKKTYPDYTMKIIRQYVTDGYVISEFIMRGTHKGEFIGITPTNKVLEITGVNIDKVI
;
A
#
# COMPACT_ATOMS: atom_id res chain seq x y z
N MET A 1 -4.55 -3.20 -19.12
CA MET A 1 -4.93 -4.05 -17.97
C MET A 1 -6.28 -3.59 -17.45
N ASN A 2 -7.09 -4.48 -16.90
CA ASN A 2 -8.30 -4.06 -16.20
C ASN A 2 -7.92 -3.48 -14.80
N ASN A 3 -8.87 -2.85 -14.11
CA ASN A 3 -8.59 -2.17 -12.83
C ASN A 3 -8.04 -3.13 -11.76
N LYS A 4 -8.55 -4.37 -11.66
CA LYS A 4 -8.03 -5.35 -10.68
C LYS A 4 -6.56 -5.68 -10.94
N ASP A 5 -6.17 -5.85 -12.20
CA ASP A 5 -4.80 -6.21 -12.58
C ASP A 5 -3.84 -5.04 -12.32
N ILE A 6 -4.27 -3.80 -12.57
CA ILE A 6 -3.49 -2.58 -12.26
C ILE A 6 -3.24 -2.49 -10.76
N VAL A 7 -4.28 -2.61 -9.94
CA VAL A 7 -4.18 -2.53 -8.47
C VAL A 7 -3.36 -3.69 -7.91
N LYS A 8 -3.51 -4.89 -8.47
CA LYS A 8 -2.70 -6.04 -8.08
C LYS A 8 -1.21 -5.81 -8.35
N TYR A 9 -0.87 -5.34 -9.55
CA TYR A 9 0.51 -5.02 -9.90
C TYR A 9 1.09 -3.90 -9.03
N PHE A 10 0.27 -2.89 -8.72
CA PHE A 10 0.65 -1.82 -7.80
C PHE A 10 1.08 -2.38 -6.44
N TYR A 11 0.29 -3.26 -5.81
CA TYR A 11 0.66 -3.83 -4.51
C TYR A 11 1.79 -4.87 -4.58
N GLU A 12 1.70 -5.83 -5.48
CA GLU A 12 2.63 -6.96 -5.54
C GLU A 12 4.00 -6.57 -6.10
N VAL A 13 4.08 -5.52 -6.92
CA VAL A 13 5.34 -5.07 -7.54
C VAL A 13 5.73 -3.68 -7.05
N ILE A 14 4.96 -2.63 -7.39
CA ILE A 14 5.37 -1.24 -7.13
C ILE A 14 5.61 -0.98 -5.64
N VAL A 15 4.68 -1.40 -4.79
CA VAL A 15 4.75 -1.23 -3.34
C VAL A 15 5.80 -2.16 -2.73
N SER A 16 5.77 -3.45 -3.08
CA SER A 16 6.68 -4.47 -2.51
C SER A 16 8.16 -4.22 -2.86
N GLU A 17 8.43 -3.81 -4.10
CA GLU A 17 9.79 -3.46 -4.55
C GLU A 17 10.15 -2.00 -4.25
N ASN A 18 9.20 -1.20 -3.73
CA ASN A 18 9.38 0.20 -3.36
C ASN A 18 9.83 1.08 -4.54
N LEU A 19 9.22 0.88 -5.73
CA LEU A 19 9.54 1.61 -6.96
C LEU A 19 8.95 3.04 -6.93
N LEU A 20 9.56 3.91 -6.13
CA LEU A 20 9.01 5.25 -5.84
C LEU A 20 8.89 6.16 -7.08
N ASP A 21 9.75 5.98 -8.08
CA ASP A 21 9.74 6.80 -9.30
C ASP A 21 8.63 6.38 -10.28
N GLU A 22 8.03 5.21 -10.08
CA GLU A 22 6.92 4.69 -10.87
C GLU A 22 5.56 5.11 -10.31
N LEU A 23 5.50 5.67 -9.09
CA LEU A 23 4.25 5.96 -8.37
C LEU A 23 3.30 6.88 -9.15
N SER A 24 3.81 7.84 -9.91
CA SER A 24 2.99 8.78 -10.70
C SER A 24 2.16 8.09 -11.78
N LYS A 25 2.50 6.85 -12.16
CA LYS A 25 1.72 6.06 -13.13
C LYS A 25 0.51 5.37 -12.49
N TYR A 26 0.47 5.26 -11.17
CA TYR A 26 -0.55 4.51 -10.41
C TYR A 26 -1.33 5.37 -9.41
N ILE A 27 -0.74 6.47 -8.97
CA ILE A 27 -1.31 7.37 -7.97
C ILE A 27 -1.63 8.71 -8.63
N SER A 28 -2.89 9.11 -8.57
CA SER A 28 -3.32 10.43 -9.03
C SER A 28 -2.66 11.54 -8.21
N GLU A 29 -2.37 12.68 -8.85
CA GLU A 29 -1.93 13.90 -8.17
C GLU A 29 -2.97 14.37 -7.14
N ASP A 30 -4.26 14.11 -7.40
CA ASP A 30 -5.40 14.42 -6.55
C ASP A 30 -5.76 13.29 -5.57
N CYS A 31 -4.85 12.33 -5.33
CA CYS A 31 -5.15 11.19 -4.48
C CYS A 31 -5.53 11.62 -3.05
N VAL A 32 -6.67 11.09 -2.59
CA VAL A 32 -7.17 11.28 -1.23
C VAL A 32 -7.20 9.95 -0.49
N GLN A 33 -6.79 9.98 0.78
CA GLN A 33 -7.03 8.88 1.71
C GLN A 33 -8.35 9.12 2.43
N ARG A 34 -9.21 8.11 2.47
CA ARG A 34 -10.46 8.14 3.25
C ARG A 34 -10.27 7.41 4.58
N THR A 35 -10.61 8.10 5.67
CA THR A 35 -10.60 7.55 7.04
C THR A 35 -11.95 7.83 7.69
N GLY A 36 -12.84 6.83 7.70
CA GLY A 36 -14.24 7.02 8.07
C GLY A 36 -14.91 8.00 7.10
N GLU A 37 -15.49 9.07 7.63
CA GLU A 37 -16.14 10.13 6.85
C GLU A 37 -15.17 11.22 6.37
N LYS A 38 -13.89 11.17 6.79
CA LYS A 38 -12.90 12.20 6.44
C LYS A 38 -12.16 11.82 5.18
N GLU A 39 -11.95 12.81 4.31
CA GLU A 39 -11.04 12.72 3.18
C GLU A 39 -9.83 13.61 3.44
N ILE A 40 -8.64 13.04 3.27
CA ILE A 40 -7.36 13.68 3.53
C ILE A 40 -6.58 13.65 2.23
N PHE A 41 -6.23 14.83 1.72
CA PHE A 41 -5.36 14.92 0.55
C PHE A 41 -3.97 14.36 0.88
N ILE A 42 -3.52 13.41 0.07
CA ILE A 42 -2.17 12.83 0.19
C ILE A 42 -1.35 13.06 -1.08
N GLY A 43 -1.98 12.98 -2.26
CA GLY A 43 -1.30 13.00 -3.55
C GLY A 43 -0.17 11.97 -3.64
N ILE A 44 0.67 12.12 -4.67
CA ILE A 44 1.85 11.25 -4.89
C ILE A 44 2.86 11.39 -3.74
N ASN A 45 3.05 12.61 -3.23
CA ASN A 45 4.04 12.87 -2.18
C ASN A 45 3.70 12.19 -0.85
N GLY A 46 2.43 12.21 -0.45
CA GLY A 46 1.97 11.52 0.76
C GLY A 46 2.13 10.01 0.62
N MET A 47 1.79 9.44 -0.55
CA MET A 47 2.02 8.01 -0.80
C MET A 47 3.52 7.65 -0.75
N LYS A 48 4.39 8.47 -1.35
CA LYS A 48 5.85 8.27 -1.31
C LYS A 48 6.37 8.28 0.14
N GLN A 49 5.93 9.24 0.95
CA GLN A 49 6.30 9.32 2.36
C GLN A 49 5.83 8.08 3.15
N HIS A 50 4.61 7.61 2.89
CA HIS A 50 4.08 6.40 3.49
C HIS A 50 4.94 5.17 3.16
N LEU A 51 5.28 4.96 1.89
CA LEU A 51 6.11 3.82 1.47
C LEU A 51 7.54 3.88 2.02
N VAL A 52 8.13 5.08 2.12
CA VAL A 52 9.44 5.27 2.76
C VAL A 52 9.39 4.93 4.25
N ALA A 53 8.35 5.35 4.96
CA ALA A 53 8.16 5.00 6.37
C ALA A 53 7.98 3.49 6.54
N LEU A 54 7.15 2.86 5.70
CA LEU A 54 6.91 1.41 5.73
C LEU A 54 8.19 0.61 5.48
N LYS A 55 9.01 1.03 4.51
CA LYS A 55 10.31 0.39 4.20
C LYS A 55 11.33 0.56 5.33
N LYS A 56 11.30 1.68 6.07
CA LYS A 56 12.14 1.87 7.26
C LYS A 56 11.77 0.88 8.36
N THR A 57 10.48 0.68 8.62
CA THR A 57 10.00 -0.24 9.65
C THR A 57 10.19 -1.72 9.27
N TYR A 58 9.90 -2.06 8.02
CA TYR A 58 9.95 -3.44 7.50
C TYR A 58 10.78 -3.52 6.21
N PRO A 59 12.13 -3.50 6.24
CA PRO A 59 12.95 -3.36 5.02
C PRO A 59 12.73 -4.43 3.92
N ASP A 60 12.23 -5.60 4.30
CA ASP A 60 12.00 -6.76 3.46
C ASP A 60 10.50 -7.07 3.25
N TYR A 61 9.61 -6.10 3.50
CA TYR A 61 8.18 -6.34 3.34
C TYR A 61 7.79 -6.64 1.89
N THR A 62 6.81 -7.52 1.73
CA THR A 62 6.13 -7.80 0.47
C THR A 62 4.63 -7.87 0.72
N MET A 63 3.84 -7.53 -0.30
CA MET A 63 2.38 -7.65 -0.28
C MET A 63 1.95 -8.70 -1.30
N LYS A 64 0.94 -9.48 -0.93
CA LYS A 64 0.28 -10.45 -1.81
C LYS A 64 -1.21 -10.22 -1.79
N ILE A 65 -1.82 -10.12 -2.97
CA ILE A 65 -3.27 -9.99 -3.12
C ILE A 65 -3.90 -11.38 -3.18
N ILE A 66 -4.82 -11.66 -2.26
CA ILE A 66 -5.49 -12.95 -2.12
C ILE A 66 -6.74 -13.01 -2.99
N ARG A 67 -7.59 -11.99 -2.88
CA ARG A 67 -8.87 -11.88 -3.59
C ARG A 67 -9.14 -10.41 -3.93
N GLN A 68 -9.85 -10.20 -5.04
CA GLN A 68 -10.29 -8.86 -5.45
C GLN A 68 -11.73 -8.87 -5.93
N TYR A 69 -12.43 -7.77 -5.65
CA TYR A 69 -13.78 -7.49 -6.13
C TYR A 69 -13.79 -6.10 -6.78
N VAL A 70 -14.55 -5.94 -7.86
CA VAL A 70 -14.60 -4.68 -8.61
C VAL A 70 -16.04 -4.24 -8.78
N THR A 71 -16.33 -2.98 -8.45
CA THR A 71 -17.63 -2.34 -8.68
C THR A 71 -17.42 -0.85 -8.89
N ASP A 72 -18.03 -0.25 -9.91
CA ASP A 72 -18.07 1.21 -10.11
C ASP A 72 -16.71 1.92 -10.03
N GLY A 73 -15.65 1.28 -10.56
CA GLY A 73 -14.28 1.80 -10.52
C GLY A 73 -13.53 1.57 -9.20
N TYR A 74 -14.21 1.08 -8.17
CA TYR A 74 -13.59 0.62 -6.93
C TYR A 74 -13.04 -0.79 -7.07
N VAL A 75 -11.84 -1.01 -6.54
CA VAL A 75 -11.21 -2.32 -6.39
C VAL A 75 -11.02 -2.57 -4.91
N ILE A 76 -11.66 -3.62 -4.40
CA ILE A 76 -11.53 -4.08 -3.02
C ILE A 76 -10.55 -5.25 -3.03
N SER A 77 -9.43 -5.13 -2.33
CA SER A 77 -8.35 -6.12 -2.33
C SER A 77 -8.10 -6.68 -0.92
N GLU A 78 -8.35 -7.97 -0.72
CA GLU A 78 -7.88 -8.71 0.45
C GLU A 78 -6.39 -9.02 0.28
N PHE A 79 -5.56 -8.66 1.26
CA PHE A 79 -4.11 -8.83 1.15
C PHE A 79 -3.49 -9.46 2.39
N ILE A 80 -2.31 -10.04 2.16
CA ILE A 80 -1.36 -10.42 3.19
C ILE A 80 -0.06 -9.65 2.93
N MET A 81 0.39 -8.89 3.92
CA MET A 81 1.72 -8.29 3.94
C MET A 81 2.62 -9.09 4.89
N ARG A 82 3.83 -9.40 4.46
CA ARG A 82 4.82 -10.10 5.28
C ARG A 82 6.13 -9.34 5.27
N GLY A 83 6.70 -9.10 6.45
CA GLY A 83 7.99 -8.41 6.60
C GLY A 83 8.59 -8.59 7.99
N THR A 84 9.87 -8.25 8.14
CA THR A 84 10.60 -8.34 9.41
C THR A 84 10.63 -6.97 10.08
N HIS A 85 10.19 -6.88 11.33
CA HIS A 85 10.20 -5.63 12.10
C HIS A 85 11.64 -5.24 12.51
N LYS A 86 12.30 -4.43 11.69
CA LYS A 86 13.72 -4.02 11.86
C LYS A 86 13.91 -2.53 12.15
N GLY A 87 12.93 -1.69 11.83
CA GLY A 87 12.94 -0.26 12.18
C GLY A 87 11.95 0.05 13.29
N GLU A 88 12.10 1.19 13.94
CA GLU A 88 11.14 1.66 14.95
C GLU A 88 9.75 1.86 14.32
N PHE A 89 8.71 1.54 15.09
CA PHE A 89 7.32 1.76 14.70
C PHE A 89 6.56 2.43 15.84
N ILE A 90 6.36 3.76 15.75
CA ILE A 90 5.56 4.54 16.71
C ILE A 90 5.94 4.22 18.18
N GLY A 91 7.23 4.36 18.51
CA GLY A 91 7.76 4.08 19.84
C GLY A 91 7.95 2.59 20.17
N ILE A 92 7.58 1.67 19.28
CA ILE A 92 7.91 0.25 19.40
C ILE A 92 9.30 0.02 18.82
N THR A 93 10.21 -0.49 19.65
CA THR A 93 11.57 -0.82 19.22
C THR A 93 11.60 -2.05 18.29
N PRO A 94 12.59 -2.15 17.37
CA PRO A 94 12.72 -3.28 16.46
C PRO A 94 12.74 -4.63 17.18
N THR A 95 11.79 -5.50 16.85
CA THR A 95 11.66 -6.82 17.51
C THR A 95 12.40 -7.93 16.78
N ASN A 96 12.83 -7.71 15.53
CA ASN A 96 13.39 -8.72 14.62
C ASN A 96 12.48 -9.93 14.34
N LYS A 97 11.19 -9.84 14.69
CA LYS A 97 10.20 -10.87 14.36
C LYS A 97 9.71 -10.68 12.94
N VAL A 98 9.44 -11.80 12.27
CA VAL A 98 8.65 -11.83 11.04
C VAL A 98 7.19 -11.64 11.43
N LEU A 99 6.54 -10.67 10.82
CA LEU A 99 5.12 -10.40 10.99
C LEU A 99 4.38 -10.75 9.70
N GLU A 100 3.15 -11.20 9.88
CA GLU A 100 2.16 -11.32 8.82
C GLU A 100 0.97 -10.43 9.19
N ILE A 101 0.62 -9.52 8.29
CA ILE A 101 -0.43 -8.53 8.47
C ILE A 101 -1.47 -8.76 7.39
N THR A 102 -2.69 -9.10 7.81
CA THR A 102 -3.83 -9.25 6.92
C THR A 102 -4.63 -7.96 6.88
N GLY A 103 -5.17 -7.59 5.73
CA GLY A 103 -6.02 -6.40 5.62
C GLY A 103 -6.85 -6.38 4.35
N VAL A 104 -7.64 -5.30 4.23
CA VAL A 104 -8.43 -4.98 3.05
C VAL A 104 -8.13 -3.55 2.64
N ASN A 105 -7.73 -3.36 1.38
CA ASN A 105 -7.61 -2.05 0.76
C ASN A 105 -8.77 -1.82 -0.19
N ILE A 106 -9.22 -0.57 -0.28
CA ILE A 106 -10.28 -0.14 -1.19
C ILE A 106 -9.73 1.02 -1.99
N ASP A 107 -9.50 0.78 -3.28
CA ASP A 107 -8.86 1.71 -4.19
C ASP A 107 -9.89 2.18 -5.23
N LYS A 108 -10.06 3.49 -5.40
CA LYS A 108 -10.80 4.03 -6.55
C LYS A 108 -9.82 4.26 -7.69
N VAL A 109 -10.05 3.58 -8.81
CA VAL A 109 -9.27 3.77 -10.04
C VAL A 109 -10.02 4.76 -10.93
N ILE A 110 -9.32 5.80 -11.37
CA ILE A 110 -9.85 6.88 -12.22
C ILE A 110 -9.23 6.84 -13.62
#